data_AF-A0A7L3UWE5-F1
#
_entry.id   AF-A0A7L3UWE5-F1
#
_cell.length_a   1.000
_cell.length_b   1.000
_cell.length_c   1.000
_cell.angle_alpha   90.00
_cell.angle_beta   90.00
_cell.angle_gamma   90.00
#
_symmetry.space_group_name_H-M   'P 1'
#
loop_
_entity.id
_entity.type
_entity.pdbx_description
1 polymer ?
#
loop_
_entity_poly.entity_id
_entity_poly.type
_entity_poly.pdbx_seq_one_letter_code
_entity_poly.pdbx_strand_id
1 'polypeptide(L)' 'PAAPGPCQRFHGRCGQNVALAAEGLGAARVSGYCHGLVFSRSHLRPGELFEVRIEALDERWAGSLRVGLTALPPPGPPAL' A
#
# COMPACT_ATOMS: atom_id res chain seq x y z
N PRO A 1 3.78 27.63 7.30
CA PRO A 1 3.87 26.19 7.64
C PRO A 1 2.67 25.42 7.04
N ALA A 2 2.93 24.45 6.17
CA ALA A 2 1.88 23.57 5.66
C ALA A 2 1.31 22.74 6.83
N ALA A 3 0.00 22.71 6.99
CA ALA A 3 -0.65 21.84 7.97
C ALA A 3 -0.17 20.39 7.76
N PRO A 4 0.01 19.58 8.82
CA PRO A 4 0.30 18.17 8.64
C PRO A 4 -0.79 17.60 7.74
N GLY A 5 -0.38 17.11 6.57
CA GLY A 5 -1.29 16.52 5.61
C GLY A 5 -2.09 15.39 6.25
N PRO A 6 -3.26 15.03 5.70
CA PRO A 6 -4.03 13.91 6.21
C PRO A 6 -3.13 12.67 6.34
N CYS A 7 -3.15 12.01 7.50
CA CYS A 7 -2.41 10.77 7.70
C CYS A 7 -2.95 9.71 6.74
N GLN A 8 -2.27 9.55 5.61
CA GLN A 8 -2.62 8.56 4.62
C GLN A 8 -2.41 7.17 5.21
N ARG A 9 -3.31 6.25 4.86
CA ARG A 9 -3.30 4.86 5.34
C ARG A 9 -3.43 3.95 4.14
N PHE A 10 -2.90 2.74 4.25
CA PHE A 10 -3.21 1.67 3.33
C PHE A 10 -4.66 1.20 3.50
N HIS A 11 -5.28 0.83 2.40
CA HIS A 11 -6.61 0.25 2.36
C HIS A 11 -6.56 -1.15 2.98
N GLY A 12 -7.62 -1.55 3.71
CA GLY A 12 -7.70 -2.88 4.33
C GLY A 12 -7.74 -4.04 3.32
N ARG A 13 -8.02 -3.74 2.04
CA ARG A 13 -7.92 -4.69 0.94
C ARG A 13 -6.52 -4.62 0.34
N CYS A 14 -5.78 -5.70 0.47
CA CYS A 14 -4.43 -5.86 -0.06
C CYS A 14 -4.28 -7.25 -0.68
N GLY A 15 -3.15 -7.48 -1.33
CA GLY A 15 -2.83 -8.78 -1.91
C GLY A 15 -2.63 -9.87 -0.84
N GLN A 16 -2.85 -11.12 -1.23
CA GLN A 16 -2.83 -12.28 -0.33
C GLN A 16 -1.52 -12.46 0.45
N ASN A 17 -0.43 -11.92 -0.07
CA ASN A 17 0.91 -12.05 0.50
C ASN A 17 1.32 -10.82 1.33
N VAL A 18 0.37 -9.98 1.73
CA VAL A 18 0.60 -8.75 2.50
C VAL A 18 -0.05 -8.86 3.88
N ALA A 19 0.71 -8.49 4.91
CA ALA A 19 0.17 -8.16 6.21
C ALA A 19 0.16 -6.64 6.40
N LEU A 20 -0.99 -6.08 6.80
CA LEU A 20 -1.10 -4.68 7.15
C LEU A 20 -0.84 -4.49 8.65
N ALA A 21 -0.05 -3.48 8.99
CA ALA A 21 0.13 -3.07 10.37
C ALA A 21 -1.14 -2.43 10.93
N ALA A 22 -1.21 -2.31 12.27
CA ALA A 22 -2.32 -1.68 12.95
C ALA A 22 -2.65 -0.30 12.33
N GLU A 23 -3.94 -0.04 12.17
CA GLU A 23 -4.46 1.20 11.61
C GLU A 23 -4.03 1.50 10.14
N GLY A 24 -3.44 0.53 9.43
CA GLY A 24 -3.06 0.66 8.02
C GLY A 24 -1.89 1.61 7.78
N LEU A 25 -1.02 1.84 8.76
CA LEU A 25 0.16 2.73 8.61
C LEU A 25 1.39 2.02 8.05
N GLY A 26 1.35 0.69 7.98
CA GLY A 26 2.44 -0.13 7.46
C GLY A 26 1.90 -1.32 6.67
N ALA A 27 2.73 -1.83 5.77
CA ALA A 27 2.45 -3.03 5.00
C ALA A 27 3.74 -3.82 4.81
N ALA A 28 3.70 -5.11 5.11
CA ALA A 28 4.83 -6.01 4.94
C ALA A 28 4.43 -7.18 4.06
N ARG A 29 5.33 -7.59 3.16
CA ARG A 29 5.17 -8.85 2.44
C ARG A 29 5.56 -10.00 3.36
N VAL A 30 4.68 -11.00 3.49
CA VAL A 30 4.88 -12.11 4.43
C VAL A 30 5.18 -13.45 3.76
N SER A 31 4.90 -13.59 2.47
CA SER A 31 5.14 -14.83 1.71
C SER A 31 5.21 -14.55 0.20
N GLY A 32 5.84 -15.43 -0.58
CA GLY A 32 5.82 -15.43 -2.04
C GLY A 32 6.36 -14.18 -2.77
N TYR A 33 6.65 -14.31 -4.07
CA TYR A 33 7.12 -13.19 -4.90
C TYR A 33 5.97 -12.37 -5.52
N CYS A 34 4.75 -12.92 -5.58
CA CYS A 34 3.57 -12.32 -6.19
C CYS A 34 2.54 -11.86 -5.14
N HIS A 35 1.40 -11.30 -5.59
CA HIS A 35 0.28 -10.88 -4.72
C HIS A 35 0.66 -9.90 -3.58
N GLY A 36 1.63 -9.01 -3.83
CA GLY A 36 2.13 -8.02 -2.87
C GLY A 36 1.57 -6.60 -3.06
N LEU A 37 0.37 -6.45 -3.63
CA LEU A 37 -0.22 -5.15 -3.94
C LEU A 37 -0.91 -4.53 -2.72
N VAL A 38 -0.77 -3.22 -2.56
CA VAL A 38 -1.50 -2.40 -1.58
C VAL A 38 -2.03 -1.14 -2.25
N PHE A 39 -3.05 -0.53 -1.66
CA PHE A 39 -3.72 0.67 -2.19
C PHE A 39 -3.86 1.71 -1.09
N SER A 40 -4.06 2.97 -1.46
CA SER A 40 -4.46 4.02 -0.51
C SER A 40 -5.87 3.75 0.02
N ARG A 41 -6.10 4.04 1.30
CA ARG A 41 -7.41 3.87 1.96
C ARG A 41 -8.49 4.76 1.35
N SER A 42 -8.10 5.92 0.84
CA SER A 42 -8.97 6.89 0.19
C SER A 42 -8.35 7.38 -1.11
N HIS A 43 -9.17 7.95 -1.99
CA HIS A 43 -8.69 8.55 -3.22
C HIS A 43 -7.76 9.72 -2.90
N LEU A 44 -6.74 9.93 -3.74
CA LEU A 44 -5.86 11.09 -3.65
C LEU A 44 -6.47 12.26 -4.42
N ARG A 45 -6.52 13.43 -3.79
CA ARG A 45 -6.86 14.69 -4.46
C ARG A 45 -5.68 15.20 -5.28
N PRO A 46 -5.93 16.01 -6.32
CA PRO A 46 -4.85 16.70 -7.03
C PRO A 46 -3.95 17.48 -6.06
N GLY A 47 -2.63 17.26 -6.15
CA GLY A 47 -1.64 17.89 -5.27
C GLY A 47 -1.53 17.28 -3.86
N GLU A 48 -2.34 16.27 -3.53
CA GLU A 48 -2.23 15.56 -2.25
C GLU A 48 -1.03 14.60 -2.27
N LEU A 49 -0.20 14.69 -1.23
CA LEU A 49 0.97 13.83 -1.08
C LEU A 49 0.56 12.52 -0.38
N PHE A 50 0.99 11.40 -0.96
CA PHE A 50 1.05 10.11 -0.29
C PHE A 50 2.52 9.72 -0.17
N GLU A 51 3.08 9.89 1.02
CA GLU A 51 4.46 9.52 1.31
C GLU A 51 4.54 8.05 1.75
N VAL A 52 5.55 7.33 1.25
CA VAL A 52 5.87 5.97 1.67
C VAL A 52 7.32 5.88 2.10
N ARG A 53 7.56 5.16 3.20
CA ARG A 53 8.91 4.86 3.69
C ARG A 53 9.16 3.36 3.58
N ILE A 54 10.34 2.99 3.09
CA ILE A 54 10.82 1.61 3.17
C ILE A 54 11.36 1.38 4.57
N GLU A 55 10.67 0.57 5.37
CA GLU A 55 11.07 0.27 6.75
C GLU A 55 12.09 -0.86 6.85
N ALA A 56 11.99 -1.85 5.96
CA ALA A 56 12.88 -3.01 5.92
C ALA A 56 12.99 -3.58 4.50
N LEU A 57 14.10 -4.27 4.23
CA LEU A 57 14.33 -5.09 3.04
C LEU A 57 14.45 -6.56 3.46
N ASP A 58 13.98 -7.46 2.62
CA ASP A 58 14.17 -8.90 2.80
C ASP A 58 15.19 -9.40 1.77
N GLU A 59 16.39 -9.70 2.24
CA GLU A 59 17.56 -10.09 1.45
C GLU A 59 17.35 -11.38 0.62
N ARG A 60 16.28 -12.14 0.87
CA ARG A 60 15.94 -13.33 0.09
C ARG A 60 15.39 -13.02 -1.30
N TRP A 61 15.00 -11.77 -1.56
CA TRP A 61 14.36 -11.38 -2.81
C TRP A 61 15.21 -10.39 -3.60
N ALA A 62 15.27 -10.60 -4.91
CA ALA A 62 15.78 -9.63 -5.87
C ALA A 62 14.62 -9.05 -6.68
N GLY A 63 14.67 -7.76 -7.00
CA GLY A 63 13.65 -7.11 -7.82
C GLY A 63 13.51 -5.62 -7.53
N SER A 64 12.35 -5.06 -7.83
CA SER A 64 12.07 -3.63 -7.65
C SER A 64 10.68 -3.42 -7.05
N LEU A 65 10.56 -2.42 -6.17
CA LEU A 65 9.28 -1.87 -5.76
C LEU A 65 8.71 -1.01 -6.90
N ARG A 66 7.40 -1.10 -7.15
CA ARG A 66 6.70 -0.22 -8.10
C ARG A 66 5.65 0.57 -7.34
N VAL A 67 5.55 1.85 -7.67
CA VAL A 67 4.56 2.78 -7.13
C VAL A 67 3.92 3.52 -8.31
N GLY A 68 2.62 3.78 -8.22
CA GLY A 68 1.87 4.45 -9.27
C GLY A 68 0.47 4.81 -8.81
N LEU A 69 -0.32 5.32 -9.75
CA LEU A 69 -1.71 5.71 -9.53
C LEU A 69 -2.64 4.80 -10.31
N THR A 70 -3.87 4.68 -9.81
CA THR A 70 -4.96 4.01 -10.51
C THR A 70 -6.24 4.83 -10.32
N ALA A 71 -7.08 4.87 -11.37
CA ALA A 71 -8.44 5.42 -11.30
C ALA A 71 -9.47 4.37 -10.87
N LEU A 72 -9.06 3.10 -10.75
CA LEU A 72 -9.92 2.00 -10.32
C LEU A 72 -9.90 1.89 -8.79
N PRO A 73 -11.04 1.58 -8.16
CA PRO A 73 -11.05 1.27 -6.74
C PRO A 73 -10.21 0.00 -6.44
N PRO A 74 -9.73 -0.17 -5.19
CA PRO A 74 -9.10 -1.42 -4.79
C PRO A 74 -10.00 -2.60 -5.13
N PRO A 75 -9.47 -3.69 -5.74
CA PRO A 75 -10.29 -4.81 -6.19
C PRO A 75 -11.19 -5.33 -5.07
N GLY A 76 -12.40 -5.74 -5.45
CA GLY A 76 -13.33 -6.43 -4.57
C GLY A 76 -12.75 -7.74 -4.05
N PRO A 77 -13.31 -8.33 -2.97
CA PRO A 77 -13.12 -9.76 -2.77
C PRO A 77 -13.51 -10.49 -4.07
N PRO A 78 -12.94 -11.67 -4.37
CA PRO A 78 -13.43 -12.49 -5.48
C PRO A 78 -14.95 -12.59 -5.33
N ALA A 79 -15.68 -12.29 -6.41
CA ALA A 79 -17.10 -12.54 -6.46
C ALA A 79 -17.30 -14.02 -6.12
N LEU A 80 -18.12 -14.30 -5.11
CA LEU A 80 -18.51 -15.66 -4.73
C LEU A 80 -19.12 -16.40 -5.92
#